data_AF-A0A0V1E9P0-F1
#
_entry.id   AF-A0A0V1E9P0-F1
#
_cell.length_a   1.000
_cell.length_b   1.000
_cell.length_c   1.000
_cell.angle_alpha   90.00
_cell.angle_beta   90.00
_cell.angle_gamma   90.00
#
_symmetry.space_group_name_H-M   'P 1'
#
loop_
_entity.id
_entity.type
_entity.pdbx_description
1 polymer ?
#
loop_
_entity_poly.entity_id
_entity_poly.type
_entity_poly.pdbx_seq_one_letter_code
_entity_poly.pdbx_strand_id
1 'polypeptide(L)'
;MQGSELDLIMTRSVILSFASKLALFKRSFGHREFYQFPSVAALRENGAVHDDDIQVHCDHLDVLQKDMQERFQDIFTMKIPNWVIDPFSNIDEIEMELEEELIELQTNEELKPKFKNEYHSFWLQHQIADLYPGYGQW
;
A
#
# COMPACT_ATOMS: atom_id res chain seq x y z
N MET A 1 1.65 8.49 -20.45
CA MET A 1 1.61 8.67 -18.98
C MET A 1 2.85 7.99 -18.44
N GLN A 2 3.86 8.75 -18.01
CA GLN A 2 4.94 8.18 -17.18
C GLN A 2 4.29 7.83 -15.84
N GLY A 3 4.18 6.55 -15.53
CA GLY A 3 3.78 6.13 -14.20
C GLY A 3 4.80 6.68 -13.21
N SER A 4 4.35 7.29 -12.13
CA SER A 4 5.21 7.45 -10.96
C SER A 4 5.79 6.06 -10.65
N GLU A 5 7.12 5.93 -10.52
CA GLU A 5 7.72 4.72 -9.95
C GLU A 5 7.15 4.56 -8.54
N LEU A 6 6.11 3.72 -8.42
CA LEU A 6 5.59 3.30 -7.13
C LEU A 6 6.45 2.13 -6.70
N ASP A 7 7.17 2.28 -5.60
CA ASP A 7 7.80 1.15 -4.96
C ASP A 7 6.74 0.19 -4.38
N LEU A 8 7.19 -0.99 -3.97
CA LEU A 8 6.32 -2.05 -3.46
C LEU A 8 5.57 -1.63 -2.19
N ILE A 9 6.17 -0.81 -1.32
CA ILE A 9 5.56 -0.31 -0.09
C ILE A 9 4.42 0.66 -0.40
N MET A 10 4.63 1.55 -1.38
CA MET A 10 3.62 2.48 -1.84
C MET A 10 2.48 1.75 -2.54
N THR A 11 2.81 0.76 -3.37
CA THR A 11 1.81 -0.11 -4.02
C THR A 11 0.96 -0.82 -2.98
N ARG A 12 1.58 -1.44 -1.98
CA ARG A 12 0.89 -2.06 -0.84
C ARG A 12 -0.01 -1.07 -0.11
N SER A 13 0.50 0.11 0.19
CA SER A 13 -0.27 1.15 0.89
C SER A 13 -1.50 1.61 0.11
N VAL A 14 -1.38 1.78 -1.21
CA VAL A 14 -2.49 2.15 -2.10
C VAL A 14 -3.56 1.06 -2.12
N ILE A 15 -3.16 -0.21 -2.28
CA ILE A 15 -4.09 -1.36 -2.30
C ILE A 15 -4.83 -1.48 -0.96
N LEU A 16 -4.11 -1.45 0.16
CA LEU A 16 -4.71 -1.53 1.49
C LEU A 16 -5.65 -0.35 1.78
N SER A 17 -5.26 0.86 1.38
CA SER A 17 -6.09 2.06 1.51
C SER A 17 -7.38 1.93 0.70
N PHE A 18 -7.28 1.46 -0.55
CA PHE A 18 -8.43 1.27 -1.41
C PHE A 18 -9.40 0.23 -0.83
N ALA A 19 -8.91 -0.93 -0.39
CA ALA A 19 -9.74 -1.95 0.24
C ALA A 19 -10.43 -1.45 1.52
N SER A 20 -9.73 -0.65 2.33
CA SER A 20 -10.31 -0.03 3.53
C SER A 20 -11.42 0.98 3.17
N LYS A 21 -11.26 1.71 2.06
CA LYS A 21 -12.30 2.62 1.55
C LYS A 21 -13.54 1.86 1.08
N LEU A 22 -13.41 0.67 0.48
CA LEU A 22 -14.58 -0.15 0.11
C LEU A 22 -15.43 -0.50 1.33
N ALA A 23 -14.79 -0.91 2.43
CA ALA A 23 -15.47 -1.20 3.69
C ALA A 23 -16.17 0.05 4.26
N LEU A 24 -15.49 1.20 4.21
CA LEU A 24 -16.07 2.48 4.60
C LEU A 24 -17.31 2.83 3.75
N PHE A 25 -17.20 2.73 2.43
CA PHE A 25 -18.29 3.01 1.50
C PHE A 25 -19.49 2.12 1.79
N LYS A 26 -19.29 0.83 1.97
CA LYS A 26 -20.38 -0.10 2.32
C LYS A 26 -21.10 0.34 3.59
N ARG A 27 -20.35 0.62 4.66
CA ARG A 27 -20.92 1.09 5.93
C ARG A 27 -21.73 2.38 5.72
N SER A 28 -21.18 3.35 5.01
CA SER A 28 -21.83 4.62 4.72
C SER A 28 -23.12 4.44 3.91
N PHE A 29 -23.10 3.61 2.86
CA PHE A 29 -24.31 3.27 2.09
C PHE A 29 -25.37 2.58 2.95
N GLY A 30 -24.97 1.60 3.77
CA GLY A 30 -25.87 0.91 4.71
C GLY A 30 -26.53 1.85 5.73
N HIS A 31 -25.81 2.90 6.15
CA HIS A 31 -26.34 3.96 7.02
C HIS A 31 -27.02 5.12 6.29
N ARG A 32 -27.04 5.09 4.94
CA ARG A 32 -27.60 6.16 4.09
C ARG A 32 -26.86 7.49 4.21
N GLU A 33 -25.58 7.40 4.53
CA GLU A 33 -24.66 8.52 4.65
C GLU A 33 -23.93 8.71 3.31
N PHE A 34 -24.39 9.64 2.49
CA PHE A 34 -23.87 9.83 1.13
C PHE A 34 -22.88 10.99 0.99
N TYR A 35 -22.22 11.42 2.07
CA TYR A 35 -21.32 12.59 2.08
C TYR A 35 -20.19 12.51 1.03
N GLN A 36 -19.72 11.29 0.74
CA GLN A 36 -18.67 11.03 -0.24
C GLN A 36 -19.22 10.85 -1.67
N PHE A 37 -20.55 10.79 -1.83
CA PHE A 37 -21.25 10.54 -3.10
C PHE A 37 -22.37 11.58 -3.32
N PRO A 38 -22.04 12.86 -3.59
CA PRO A 38 -23.03 13.93 -3.71
C PRO A 38 -24.11 13.66 -4.77
N SER A 39 -23.74 13.00 -5.87
CA SER A 39 -24.69 12.60 -6.91
C SER A 39 -25.71 11.57 -6.42
N VAL A 40 -25.27 10.60 -5.60
CA VAL A 40 -26.17 9.59 -5.01
C VAL A 40 -27.07 10.25 -3.97
N ALA A 41 -26.55 11.18 -3.17
CA ALA A 41 -27.34 11.97 -2.24
C ALA A 41 -28.50 12.70 -2.95
N ALA A 42 -28.19 13.39 -4.06
CA ALA A 42 -29.19 14.09 -4.87
C ALA A 42 -30.23 13.15 -5.48
N LEU A 43 -29.81 11.97 -5.97
CA LEU A 43 -30.71 10.93 -6.48
C LEU A 43 -31.55 10.26 -5.36
N ARG A 44 -31.09 10.28 -4.11
CA ARG A 44 -31.90 9.83 -2.98
C ARG A 44 -32.96 10.86 -2.62
N GLU A 45 -32.59 12.13 -2.57
CA GLU A 45 -33.50 13.24 -2.26
C GLU A 45 -34.65 13.36 -3.25
N ASN A 46 -34.38 13.12 -4.54
CA ASN A 46 -35.42 13.14 -5.59
C ASN A 46 -36.23 11.83 -5.69
N GLY A 47 -35.96 10.84 -4.83
CA GLY A 47 -36.67 9.56 -4.80
C GLY A 47 -36.28 8.56 -5.88
N ALA A 48 -35.22 8.79 -6.65
CA ALA A 48 -34.76 7.89 -7.71
C ALA A 48 -33.90 6.71 -7.20
N VAL A 49 -33.37 6.78 -5.97
CA VAL A 49 -32.64 5.69 -5.33
C VAL A 49 -33.45 5.15 -4.16
N HIS A 50 -33.82 3.88 -4.27
CA HIS A 50 -34.55 3.14 -3.24
C HIS A 50 -33.62 2.34 -2.33
N ASP A 51 -34.20 1.76 -1.29
CA ASP A 51 -33.48 0.97 -0.31
C ASP A 51 -32.92 -0.33 -0.90
N ASP A 52 -33.67 -0.93 -1.83
CA ASP A 52 -33.24 -2.12 -2.56
C ASP A 52 -32.01 -1.82 -3.44
N ASP A 53 -31.96 -0.65 -4.08
CA ASP A 53 -30.80 -0.21 -4.88
C ASP A 53 -29.54 -0.06 -4.00
N ILE A 54 -29.72 0.47 -2.79
CA ILE A 54 -28.64 0.61 -1.80
C ILE A 54 -28.17 -0.76 -1.35
N GLN A 55 -29.08 -1.70 -1.09
CA GLN A 55 -28.71 -3.06 -0.71
C GLN A 55 -27.90 -3.73 -1.82
N VAL A 56 -28.35 -3.64 -3.07
CA VAL A 56 -27.63 -4.17 -4.24
C VAL A 56 -26.24 -3.53 -4.34
N HIS A 57 -26.10 -2.22 -4.10
CA HIS A 57 -24.80 -1.57 -4.10
C HIS A 57 -23.88 -2.09 -2.97
N CYS A 58 -24.41 -2.26 -1.76
CA CYS A 58 -23.68 -2.85 -0.65
C CYS A 58 -23.21 -4.28 -0.95
N ASP A 59 -24.05 -5.10 -1.59
CA ASP A 59 -23.71 -6.46 -1.99
C ASP A 59 -22.58 -6.47 -3.03
N HIS A 60 -22.61 -5.55 -4.00
CA HIS A 60 -21.51 -5.39 -4.95
C HIS A 60 -20.20 -4.96 -4.28
N LEU A 61 -20.26 -4.08 -3.27
CA LEU A 61 -19.08 -3.68 -2.51
C LEU A 61 -18.48 -4.85 -1.73
N ASP A 62 -19.32 -5.76 -1.19
CA ASP A 62 -18.85 -6.98 -0.55
C ASP A 62 -18.13 -7.91 -1.52
N VAL A 63 -18.73 -8.15 -2.69
CA VAL A 63 -18.11 -8.97 -3.74
C VAL A 63 -16.78 -8.37 -4.16
N LEU A 64 -16.73 -7.06 -4.42
CA LEU A 64 -15.51 -6.36 -4.80
C LEU A 64 -14.44 -6.42 -3.70
N GLN A 65 -14.83 -6.26 -2.43
CA GLN A 65 -13.90 -6.33 -1.31
C GLN A 65 -13.27 -7.73 -1.19
N LYS A 66 -14.10 -8.78 -1.28
CA LYS A 66 -13.63 -10.16 -1.26
C LYS A 66 -12.66 -10.43 -2.43
N ASP A 67 -13.03 -10.00 -3.61
CA ASP A 67 -12.26 -10.17 -4.84
C ASP A 67 -10.91 -9.41 -4.79
N MET A 68 -10.87 -8.23 -4.14
CA MET A 68 -9.61 -7.53 -3.82
C MET A 68 -8.74 -8.30 -2.83
N GLN A 69 -9.34 -8.88 -1.77
CA GLN A 69 -8.60 -9.68 -0.79
C GLN A 69 -8.01 -10.95 -1.41
N GLU A 70 -8.75 -11.61 -2.31
CA GLU A 70 -8.29 -12.82 -3.01
C GLU A 70 -7.19 -12.51 -4.03
N ARG A 71 -7.35 -11.46 -4.84
CA ARG A 71 -6.36 -11.11 -5.87
C ARG A 71 -5.05 -10.55 -5.33
N PHE A 72 -5.10 -9.84 -4.20
CA PHE A 72 -3.92 -9.18 -3.60
C PHE A 72 -3.53 -9.81 -2.27
N GLN A 73 -3.87 -11.09 -2.06
CA GLN A 73 -3.66 -11.79 -0.80
C GLN A 73 -2.18 -11.77 -0.36
N ASP A 74 -1.27 -11.87 -1.31
CA ASP A 74 0.17 -11.68 -1.15
C ASP A 74 0.51 -10.30 -0.58
N ILE A 75 -0.03 -9.22 -1.16
CA ILE A 75 0.17 -7.84 -0.68
C ILE A 75 -0.44 -7.62 0.71
N PHE A 76 -1.61 -8.19 0.99
CA PHE A 76 -2.26 -8.11 2.30
C PHE A 76 -1.44 -8.81 3.39
N THR A 77 -0.81 -9.94 3.05
CA THR A 77 -0.02 -10.74 3.99
C THR A 77 1.47 -10.38 4.01
N MET A 78 1.90 -9.52 3.08
CA MET A 78 3.26 -9.03 2.99
C MET A 78 3.71 -8.40 4.31
N LYS A 79 4.85 -8.88 4.80
CA LYS A 79 5.61 -8.28 5.88
C LYS A 79 6.68 -7.39 5.25
N ILE A 80 6.77 -6.15 5.70
CA ILE A 80 7.86 -5.26 5.33
C ILE A 80 8.88 -5.36 6.46
N PRO A 81 10.08 -5.91 6.22
CA PRO A 81 11.13 -5.95 7.23
C PRO A 81 11.52 -4.54 7.67
N ASN A 82 11.88 -4.37 8.94
CA ASN A 82 12.28 -3.07 9.47
C ASN A 82 13.49 -2.48 8.73
N TRP A 83 14.39 -3.35 8.25
CA TRP A 83 15.56 -2.94 7.47
C TRP A 83 15.21 -2.31 6.11
N VAL A 84 14.07 -2.66 5.51
CA VAL A 84 13.61 -1.99 4.28
C VAL A 84 13.20 -0.55 4.59
N ILE A 85 12.56 -0.33 5.74
CA ILE A 85 12.05 0.98 6.16
C ILE A 85 13.18 1.88 6.67
N ASP A 86 14.10 1.31 7.45
CA ASP A 86 15.29 1.99 7.97
C ASP A 86 16.46 1.01 8.03
N PRO A 87 17.27 0.92 6.96
CA PRO A 87 18.37 -0.02 6.89
C PRO A 87 19.48 0.30 7.89
N PHE A 88 19.53 1.53 8.42
CA PHE A 88 20.56 1.99 9.36
C PHE A 88 20.17 1.86 10.84
N SER A 89 18.94 1.43 11.13
CA SER A 89 18.50 1.10 12.48
C SER A 89 19.09 -0.23 12.96
N ASN A 90 19.10 -0.47 14.27
CA ASN A 90 19.57 -1.75 14.84
C ASN A 90 18.45 -2.79 14.71
N ILE A 91 18.75 -3.99 14.18
CA ILE A 91 17.74 -4.90 13.65
C ILE A 91 17.91 -6.28 14.25
N ASP A 92 16.93 -6.68 15.07
CA ASP A 92 16.89 -8.01 15.70
C ASP A 92 16.23 -9.07 14.77
N GLU A 93 15.67 -8.66 13.63
CA GLU A 93 15.04 -9.53 12.62
C GLU A 93 15.74 -9.35 11.27
N ILE A 94 16.90 -9.99 11.12
CA ILE A 94 17.66 -10.04 9.86
C ILE A 94 17.44 -11.43 9.23
N GLU A 95 17.08 -11.46 7.95
CA GLU A 95 17.16 -12.68 7.15
C GLU A 95 18.64 -13.04 6.99
N MET A 96 19.04 -14.25 7.41
CA MET A 96 20.46 -14.65 7.47
C MET A 96 21.18 -14.47 6.11
N GLU A 97 20.44 -14.61 5.02
CA GLU A 97 20.93 -14.49 3.66
C GLU A 97 21.35 -13.07 3.27
N LEU A 98 20.86 -12.04 3.98
CA LEU A 98 21.11 -10.63 3.68
C LEU A 98 21.99 -9.94 4.75
N GLU A 99 22.47 -10.68 5.75
CA GLU A 99 23.19 -10.14 6.90
C GLU A 99 24.52 -9.45 6.50
N GLU A 100 25.30 -10.05 5.59
CA GLU A 100 26.57 -9.49 5.13
C GLU A 100 26.38 -8.16 4.38
N GLU A 101 25.50 -8.15 3.36
CA GLU A 101 25.17 -6.96 2.58
C GLU A 101 24.63 -5.84 3.49
N LEU A 102 23.90 -6.18 4.56
CA LEU A 102 23.28 -5.21 5.45
C LEU A 102 24.31 -4.60 6.39
N ILE A 103 25.28 -5.38 6.88
CA ILE A 103 26.42 -4.88 7.66
C ILE A 103 27.23 -3.89 6.82
N GLU A 104 27.50 -4.21 5.55
CA GLU A 104 28.21 -3.30 4.64
C GLU A 104 27.43 -2.00 4.41
N LEU A 105 26.12 -2.10 4.19
CA LEU A 105 25.24 -0.95 4.02
C LEU A 105 25.21 -0.08 5.30
N GLN A 106 25.01 -0.69 6.46
CA GLN A 106 24.89 -0.01 7.76
C GLN A 106 26.16 0.71 8.20
N THR A 107 27.33 0.18 7.82
CA THR A 107 28.63 0.77 8.13
C THR A 107 29.05 1.85 7.13
N ASN A 108 28.31 2.02 6.02
CA ASN A 108 28.58 3.03 5.01
C ASN A 108 28.12 4.44 5.47
N GLU A 109 29.03 5.18 6.09
CA GLU A 109 28.81 6.56 6.55
C GLU A 109 28.49 7.56 5.41
N GLU A 110 28.86 7.27 4.16
CA GLU A 110 28.53 8.14 3.02
C GLU A 110 27.07 7.99 2.54
N LEU A 111 26.46 6.81 2.75
CA LEU A 111 25.09 6.53 2.35
C LEU A 111 24.05 7.00 3.37
N LYS A 112 24.38 6.98 4.67
CA LYS A 112 23.52 7.48 5.77
C LYS A 112 22.90 8.87 5.51
N PRO A 113 23.67 9.91 5.13
CA PRO A 113 23.10 11.23 4.87
C PRO A 113 22.25 11.28 3.59
N LYS A 114 22.50 10.39 2.60
CA LYS A 114 21.72 10.33 1.35
C LYS A 114 20.33 9.74 1.60
N PHE A 115 20.23 8.74 2.48
CA PHE A 115 18.96 8.12 2.86
C PHE A 115 17.97 9.09 3.51
N LYS A 116 18.46 9.98 4.40
CA LYS A 116 17.61 10.92 5.16
C LYS A 116 16.82 11.91 4.30
N ASN A 117 17.24 12.14 3.05
CA ASN A 117 16.63 13.15 2.20
C ASN A 117 15.57 12.57 1.26
N GLU A 118 15.74 11.33 0.75
CA GLU A 118 14.84 10.76 -0.25
C GLU A 118 14.80 9.22 -0.19
N TYR A 119 13.98 8.65 0.70
CA TYR A 119 13.76 7.19 0.83
C TYR A 119 13.54 6.48 -0.52
N HIS A 120 12.65 7.04 -1.35
CA HIS A 120 12.25 6.43 -2.63
C HIS A 120 13.43 6.46 -3.61
N SER A 121 14.09 7.61 -3.74
CA SER A 121 15.25 7.77 -4.63
C SER A 121 16.46 6.99 -4.15
N PHE A 122 16.57 6.65 -2.87
CA PHE A 122 17.67 5.86 -2.33
C PHE A 122 17.66 4.44 -2.90
N TRP A 123 16.52 3.75 -2.81
CA TRP A 123 16.40 2.37 -3.29
C TRP A 123 16.34 2.27 -4.82
N LEU A 124 15.85 3.31 -5.51
CA LEU A 124 15.79 3.35 -6.98
C LEU A 124 17.13 3.71 -7.64
N GLN A 125 18.20 3.95 -6.88
CA GLN A 125 19.53 4.21 -7.44
C GLN A 125 20.15 2.93 -8.02
N HIS A 126 20.50 2.98 -9.31
CA HIS A 126 21.21 1.90 -10.00
C HIS A 126 22.46 1.43 -9.27
N GLN A 127 23.20 2.35 -8.62
CA GLN A 127 24.38 2.01 -7.83
C GLN A 127 24.04 1.14 -6.61
N ILE A 128 22.91 1.39 -5.94
CA ILE A 128 22.48 0.60 -4.79
C ILE A 128 22.04 -0.80 -5.26
N ALA A 129 21.28 -0.86 -6.35
CA ALA A 129 20.85 -2.13 -6.94
C ALA A 129 22.01 -3.00 -7.43
N ASP A 130 23.08 -2.40 -7.97
CA ASP A 130 24.28 -3.13 -8.41
C ASP A 130 25.16 -3.60 -7.26
N LEU A 131 25.34 -2.74 -6.23
CA LEU A 131 26.21 -3.04 -5.09
C LEU A 131 25.60 -4.10 -4.16
N TYR A 132 24.29 -4.14 -4.11
CA TYR A 132 23.55 -5.00 -3.18
C TYR A 132 22.39 -5.70 -3.91
N PRO A 133 22.73 -6.67 -4.79
CA PRO A 133 21.76 -7.29 -5.69
C PRO A 133 20.74 -8.16 -4.97
N GLY A 134 21.02 -8.59 -3.73
CA GLY A 134 20.04 -9.26 -2.85
C GLY A 134 18.82 -8.40 -2.52
N TYR A 135 18.93 -7.07 -2.66
CA TYR A 135 17.84 -6.12 -2.37
C TYR A 135 17.05 -5.65 -3.60
N GLY A 136 17.51 -5.95 -4.82
CA GLY A 136 16.87 -5.47 -6.06
C GLY A 136 15.73 -6.35 -6.61
N GLN A 137 15.36 -7.45 -5.94
CA GLN A 137 14.45 -8.47 -6.46
C GLN A 137 13.04 -8.52 -5.82
N TRP A 138 12.62 -7.45 -5.13
CA TRP A 138 11.33 -7.40 -4.42
C TRP A 138 10.24 -6.65 -5.20
#